data_AF-A0A0M2V540-F1
#
_entry.id   AF-A0A0M2V540-F1
#
_cell.length_a   1.000
_cell.length_b   1.000
_cell.length_c   1.000
_cell.angle_alpha   90.00
_cell.angle_beta   90.00
_cell.angle_gamma   90.00
#
_symmetry.space_group_name_H-M   'P 1'
#
loop_
_entity.id
_entity.type
_entity.pdbx_description
1 polymer ?
#
loop_
_entity_poly.entity_id
_entity_poly.type
_entity_poly.pdbx_seq_one_letter_code
_entity_poly.pdbx_strand_id
1 'polypeptide(L)'
;MNQHKLTLAVLICLFLSACTSSSGVIPDGKDSYRIMYTGDTGFTNSNTLQKNAYQEASVFCAKLGKIVETVNMESKQSRPLGGWPEASLLFKCVERSE
;
A
#
# COMPACT_ATOMS: atom_id res chain seq x y z
N MET A 1 13.45 42.45 -2.57
CA MET A 1 13.67 40.98 -2.51
C MET A 1 12.33 40.28 -2.75
N ASN A 2 12.29 39.40 -3.74
CA ASN A 2 11.10 38.84 -4.37
C ASN A 2 10.16 38.06 -3.44
N GLN A 3 9.05 38.68 -3.03
CA GLN A 3 7.90 38.01 -2.42
C GLN A 3 7.41 36.83 -3.29
N HIS A 4 7.35 37.00 -4.63
CA HIS A 4 6.96 35.94 -5.57
C HIS A 4 7.93 34.74 -5.64
N LYS A 5 9.23 34.95 -5.40
CA LYS A 5 10.20 33.83 -5.34
C LYS A 5 10.02 33.03 -4.05
N LEU A 6 9.67 33.70 -2.96
CA LEU A 6 9.37 33.07 -1.68
C LEU A 6 8.06 32.26 -1.75
N THR A 7 7.01 32.80 -2.38
CA THR A 7 5.73 32.08 -2.57
C THR A 7 5.90 30.86 -3.48
N LEU A 8 6.67 30.98 -4.57
CA LEU A 8 6.94 29.87 -5.49
C LEU A 8 7.78 28.77 -4.81
N ALA A 9 8.75 29.14 -3.96
CA ALA A 9 9.55 28.19 -3.20
C ALA A 9 8.70 27.40 -2.17
N VAL A 10 7.76 28.06 -1.49
CA VAL A 10 6.84 27.39 -0.54
C VAL A 10 5.91 26.40 -1.26
N LEU A 11 5.42 26.75 -2.45
CA LEU A 11 4.54 25.88 -3.23
C LEU A 11 5.25 24.58 -3.68
N ILE A 12 6.55 24.68 -4.03
CA ILE A 12 7.37 23.53 -4.45
C ILE A 12 7.68 22.59 -3.27
N CYS A 13 7.87 23.12 -2.06
CA CYS A 13 8.10 22.30 -0.86
C CYS A 13 6.89 21.46 -0.44
N LEU A 14 5.65 21.86 -0.81
CA LEU A 14 4.45 21.06 -0.49
C LEU A 14 4.39 19.71 -1.23
N PHE A 15 5.01 19.61 -2.42
CA PHE A 15 4.92 18.40 -3.25
C PHE A 15 5.88 17.27 -2.84
N LEU A 16 6.80 17.50 -1.89
CA LEU A 16 7.85 16.54 -1.51
C LEU A 16 7.45 15.58 -0.37
N SER A 17 6.18 15.55 0.05
CA SER A 17 5.73 14.82 1.25
C SER A 17 4.93 13.52 0.96
N ALA A 18 5.19 12.82 -0.14
CA ALA A 18 4.45 11.61 -0.53
C ALA A 18 5.18 10.28 -0.25
N CYS A 19 5.95 10.19 0.84
CA CYS A 19 6.44 8.89 1.32
C CYS A 19 5.27 8.12 1.95
N THR A 20 4.78 7.09 1.28
CA THR A 20 3.74 6.18 1.80
C THR A 20 4.39 4.91 2.37
N SER A 21 3.86 4.37 3.46
CA SER A 21 4.31 3.11 4.09
C SER A 21 3.84 1.85 3.32
N SER A 22 3.30 2.03 2.11
CA SER A 22 2.87 0.99 1.17
C SER A 22 3.75 0.99 -0.08
N SER A 23 4.01 -0.18 -0.66
CA SER A 23 4.62 -0.27 -2.00
C SER A 23 3.73 0.29 -3.11
N GLY A 24 2.44 0.47 -2.84
CA GLY A 24 1.41 0.57 -3.88
C GLY A 24 1.18 -0.77 -4.59
N VAL A 25 0.23 -0.78 -5.52
CA VAL A 25 -0.03 -1.94 -6.38
C VAL A 25 1.04 -2.07 -7.45
N ILE A 26 1.78 -3.17 -7.43
CA ILE A 26 2.78 -3.51 -8.44
C ILE A 26 2.38 -4.80 -9.19
N PRO A 27 2.70 -4.93 -10.50
CA PRO A 27 2.50 -6.17 -11.21
C PRO A 27 3.43 -7.27 -10.67
N ASP A 28 2.91 -8.48 -10.52
CA ASP A 28 3.66 -9.63 -10.00
C ASP A 28 3.27 -10.90 -10.76
N GLY A 29 3.68 -10.99 -12.03
CA GLY A 29 3.37 -12.10 -12.92
C GLY A 29 2.17 -11.86 -13.82
N LYS A 30 1.63 -12.95 -14.39
CA LYS A 30 0.53 -12.87 -15.37
C LYS A 30 -0.80 -12.66 -14.66
N ASP A 31 -1.39 -11.50 -14.92
CA ASP A 31 -2.68 -11.06 -14.38
C ASP A 31 -2.75 -11.02 -12.84
N SER A 32 -1.58 -10.91 -12.20
CA SER A 32 -1.42 -10.85 -10.75
C SER A 32 -0.66 -9.60 -10.32
N TYR A 33 -0.98 -9.16 -9.11
CA TYR A 33 -0.52 -7.93 -8.52
C TYR A 33 -0.13 -8.17 -7.07
N ARG A 34 0.82 -7.38 -6.58
CA ARG A 34 1.24 -7.39 -5.19
C ARG A 34 1.10 -6.02 -4.56
N ILE A 35 0.73 -6.01 -3.29
CA ILE A 35 0.84 -4.84 -2.41
C ILE A 35 1.57 -5.28 -1.14
N MET A 36 2.51 -4.46 -0.68
CA MET A 36 3.23 -4.67 0.57
C MET A 36 3.07 -3.46 1.48
N TYR A 37 2.68 -3.71 2.72
CA TYR A 37 2.63 -2.72 3.79
C TYR A 37 3.65 -3.08 4.85
N THR A 38 4.42 -2.09 5.30
CA THR A 38 5.32 -2.22 6.44
C THR A 38 4.92 -1.20 7.49
N GLY A 39 4.83 -1.63 8.75
CA GLY A 39 4.55 -0.72 9.86
C GLY A 39 5.81 0.03 10.29
N ASP A 40 5.67 1.32 10.53
CA ASP A 40 6.77 2.19 10.98
C ASP A 40 7.17 1.96 12.45
N THR A 41 6.33 1.23 13.20
CA THR A 41 6.58 0.89 14.61
C THR A 41 6.33 -0.59 14.87
N GLY A 42 6.97 -1.14 15.91
CA GLY A 42 6.71 -2.51 16.37
C GLY A 42 5.33 -2.70 17.00
N PHE A 43 4.59 -1.63 17.30
CA PHE A 43 3.26 -1.71 17.88
C PHE A 43 2.15 -1.82 16.84
N THR A 44 2.47 -1.59 15.55
CA THR A 44 1.50 -1.71 14.47
C THR A 44 1.05 -3.17 14.32
N ASN A 45 -0.25 -3.40 14.39
CA ASN A 45 -0.79 -4.74 14.24
C ASN A 45 -0.67 -5.22 12.79
N SER A 46 -0.07 -6.39 12.55
CA SER A 46 0.01 -6.97 11.20
C SER A 46 -1.38 -7.12 10.58
N ASN A 47 -2.42 -7.45 11.34
CA ASN A 47 -3.81 -7.51 10.86
C ASN A 47 -4.34 -6.18 10.33
N THR A 48 -3.89 -5.06 10.90
CA THR A 48 -4.21 -3.73 10.36
C THR A 48 -3.55 -3.53 9.00
N LEU A 49 -2.28 -3.95 8.86
CA LEU A 49 -1.58 -3.91 7.56
C LEU A 49 -2.25 -4.84 6.54
N GLN A 50 -2.72 -6.01 6.97
CA GLN A 50 -3.48 -6.93 6.14
C GLN A 50 -4.75 -6.28 5.60
N LYS A 51 -5.54 -5.67 6.49
CA LYS A 51 -6.76 -4.94 6.11
C LYS A 51 -6.47 -3.83 5.11
N ASN A 52 -5.40 -3.05 5.32
CA ASN A 52 -5.01 -1.97 4.42
C ASN A 52 -4.65 -2.51 3.02
N ALA A 53 -3.88 -3.60 2.95
CA ALA A 53 -3.55 -4.27 1.69
C ALA A 53 -4.82 -4.71 0.93
N TYR A 54 -5.78 -5.33 1.62
CA TYR A 54 -7.06 -5.72 1.02
C TYR A 54 -7.90 -4.52 0.56
N GLN A 55 -7.92 -3.45 1.34
CA GLN A 55 -8.66 -2.23 0.99
C GLN A 55 -8.08 -1.60 -0.28
N GLU A 56 -6.75 -1.48 -0.38
CA GLU A 56 -6.09 -0.95 -1.56
C GLU A 56 -6.27 -1.86 -2.78
N ALA A 57 -6.13 -3.18 -2.63
CA ALA A 57 -6.42 -4.15 -3.70
C ALA A 57 -7.87 -4.04 -4.18
N SER A 58 -8.82 -3.86 -3.26
CA SER A 58 -10.25 -3.70 -3.59
C SER A 58 -10.49 -2.42 -4.39
N VAL A 59 -9.88 -1.31 -3.99
CA VAL A 59 -9.95 -0.05 -4.75
C VAL A 59 -9.34 -0.21 -6.14
N PHE A 60 -8.22 -0.93 -6.26
CA PHE A 60 -7.58 -1.20 -7.54
C PHE A 60 -8.44 -2.07 -8.47
N CYS A 61 -8.94 -3.22 -8.00
CA CYS A 61 -9.78 -4.09 -8.83
C CYS A 61 -11.13 -3.43 -9.16
N ALA A 62 -11.71 -2.64 -8.26
CA ALA A 62 -12.95 -1.92 -8.52
C ALA A 62 -12.82 -0.92 -9.68
N LYS A 63 -11.65 -0.27 -9.85
CA LYS A 63 -11.36 0.58 -11.02
C LYS A 63 -11.37 -0.18 -12.34
N LEU A 64 -11.16 -1.50 -12.29
CA LEU A 64 -11.23 -2.41 -13.44
C LEU A 64 -12.61 -3.06 -13.60
N GLY A 65 -13.58 -2.72 -12.74
CA GLY A 65 -14.90 -3.37 -12.71
C GLY A 65 -14.89 -4.80 -12.13
N LYS A 66 -13.79 -5.19 -11.47
CA LYS A 66 -13.51 -6.55 -11.01
C LYS A 66 -13.47 -6.63 -9.48
N ILE A 67 -13.41 -7.85 -8.95
CA ILE A 67 -13.21 -8.14 -7.52
C ILE A 67 -11.83 -8.74 -7.25
N VAL A 68 -11.38 -8.65 -6.01
CA VAL A 68 -10.11 -9.23 -5.55
C VAL A 68 -10.27 -10.73 -5.39
N GLU A 69 -9.39 -11.49 -6.02
CA GLU A 69 -9.12 -12.90 -5.72
C GLU A 69 -7.77 -13.00 -5.01
N THR A 70 -7.78 -13.48 -3.76
CA THR A 70 -6.55 -13.70 -3.00
C THR A 70 -5.79 -14.88 -3.57
N VAL A 71 -4.56 -14.66 -4.01
CA VAL A 71 -3.63 -15.74 -4.39
C VAL A 71 -2.80 -16.16 -3.18
N ASN A 72 -2.24 -15.20 -2.45
CA ASN A 72 -1.50 -15.45 -1.22
C ASN A 72 -1.55 -14.24 -0.29
N MET A 73 -1.59 -14.50 1.02
CA MET A 73 -1.52 -13.47 2.04
C MET A 73 -0.46 -13.84 3.07
N GLU A 74 0.64 -13.09 3.07
CA GLU A 74 1.70 -13.23 4.06
C GLU A 74 1.64 -12.08 5.04
N SER A 75 1.72 -12.38 6.33
CA SER A 75 1.85 -11.33 7.35
C SER A 75 2.83 -11.75 8.43
N LYS A 76 3.57 -10.77 8.94
CA LYS A 76 4.53 -10.94 10.03
C LYS A 76 4.23 -9.87 11.07
N GLN A 77 4.17 -10.28 12.33
CA GLN A 77 4.12 -9.36 13.45
C GLN A 77 5.56 -9.03 13.87
N SER A 78 5.75 -7.84 14.44
CA SER A 78 6.99 -7.48 15.13
C SER A 78 7.32 -8.49 16.23
N ARG A 79 8.61 -8.69 16.50
CA ARG A 79 9.07 -9.56 17.58
C ARG A 79 9.62 -8.70 18.71
N PRO A 80 9.57 -9.18 19.97
CA PRO A 80 10.10 -8.42 21.11
C PRO A 80 11.60 -8.03 20.96
N LEU A 81 12.35 -8.74 20.12
CA LEU A 81 13.78 -8.52 19.86
C LEU A 81 14.05 -7.91 18.47
N GLY A 82 13.04 -7.29 17.84
CA GLY A 82 13.18 -6.55 16.57
C GLY A 82 12.32 -7.08 15.42
N GLY A 83 12.47 -6.42 14.27
CA GLY A 83 11.66 -6.67 13.07
C GLY A 83 10.40 -5.80 13.03
N TRP A 84 10.04 -5.38 11.82
CA TRP A 84 8.85 -4.58 11.58
C TRP A 84 7.66 -5.48 11.22
N PRO A 85 6.44 -5.09 11.62
CA PRO A 85 5.26 -5.79 11.16
C PRO A 85 5.09 -5.53 9.66
N GLU A 86 4.70 -6.56 8.93
CA GLU A 86 4.58 -6.54 7.47
C GLU A 86 3.33 -7.31 7.04
N ALA A 87 2.75 -6.89 5.92
CA ALA A 87 1.72 -7.65 5.21
C ALA A 87 1.96 -7.56 3.70
N SER A 88 1.94 -8.70 3.02
CA SER A 88 2.13 -8.81 1.56
C SER A 88 0.96 -9.60 0.98
N LEU A 89 0.17 -8.93 0.16
CA LEU A 89 -0.97 -9.52 -0.54
C LEU A 89 -0.60 -9.72 -2.00
N LEU A 90 -0.57 -10.97 -2.45
CA LEU A 90 -0.58 -11.33 -3.87
C LEU A 90 -2.02 -11.63 -4.26
N PHE A 91 -2.52 -10.98 -5.29
CA PHE A 91 -3.91 -11.08 -5.71
C PHE A 91 -4.07 -10.97 -7.22
N LYS A 92 -5.25 -11.34 -7.69
CA LYS A 92 -5.73 -11.09 -9.05
C LYS A 92 -6.99 -10.25 -9.00
N CYS A 93 -7.28 -9.58 -10.11
CA CYS A 93 -8.59 -8.98 -10.32
C CYS A 93 -9.39 -9.87 -11.26
N VAL A 94 -10.47 -10.45 -10.76
CA VAL A 94 -11.33 -11.40 -11.48
C VAL A 94 -12.76 -10.87 -11.61
N GLU A 95 -13.51 -11.39 -12.57
CA GLU A 95 -14.94 -11.09 -12.65
C GLU A 95 -15.65 -11.55 -11.38
N ARG A 96 -16.71 -10.83 -10.99
CA ARG A 96 -17.57 -11.31 -9.92
C ARG A 96 -18.32 -12.54 -10.42
N SER A 97 -17.93 -13.72 -9.96
CA SER A 97 -18.75 -14.92 -10.11
C SER A 97 -20.01 -14.75 -9.27
N GLU A 98 -21.18 -14.79 -9.91
CA GLU A 98 -22.50 -14.81 -9.26
C GLU A 98 -22.80 -16.19 -8.64
#